data_AF-A0A1F9VDZ7-F1
#
_entry.id   AF-A0A1F9VDZ7-F1
#
_cell.length_a   1.000
_cell.length_b   1.000
_cell.length_c   1.000
_cell.angle_alpha   90.00
_cell.angle_beta   90.00
_cell.angle_gamma   90.00
#
_symmetry.space_group_name_H-M   'P 1'
#
loop_
_entity.id
_entity.type
_entity.pdbx_description
1 polymer ?
#
loop_
_entity_poly.entity_id
_entity_poly.type
_entity_poly.pdbx_seq_one_letter_code
_entity_poly.pdbx_strand_id
1 'polypeptide(L)'
;MKPLNNSSGNRNLAIAILAAALSLATATGRAASRSDSANAWASEAKIFDGFEPRMKDSFGAGVSVRAQTYVDAVKKQKPNLRAGLRQGPAETAPKPKAPMDPAERPSKGFHLLAAESYRLANSWEIPNIKYLYLAYQQSWRVPKFKRLFAVVEPRVGAFVDPKQAIVGVLDLLLEYRFLHKGPLIAFCEGGGGLILTTMRDRLDGPVNFDLVAGVGGHWMLNDTTALTTGFRFDHISNGGIYSPNVGINSHMPRVGLTYFY
;
A
#
# COMPACT_ATOMS: atom_id res chain seq x y z
N MET A 1 -7.43 -39.72 2.54
CA MET A 1 -7.76 -38.38 3.10
C MET A 1 -8.44 -37.56 2.02
N LYS A 2 -9.65 -37.02 2.26
CA LYS A 2 -10.31 -36.08 1.34
C LYS A 2 -9.68 -34.68 1.51
N PRO A 3 -9.40 -33.92 0.42
CA PRO A 3 -8.93 -32.54 0.56
C PRO A 3 -10.06 -31.67 1.14
N LEU A 4 -9.78 -30.97 2.23
CA LEU A 4 -10.68 -29.96 2.81
C LEU A 4 -10.73 -28.76 1.86
N ASN A 5 -11.77 -28.71 1.03
CA ASN A 5 -12.10 -27.57 0.17
C ASN A 5 -12.65 -26.42 1.04
N ASN A 6 -11.76 -25.64 1.67
CA ASN A 6 -12.11 -24.48 2.50
C ASN A 6 -12.09 -23.16 1.70
N SER A 7 -12.74 -23.15 0.53
CA SER A 7 -12.76 -22.00 -0.39
C SER A 7 -13.49 -20.78 0.19
N SER A 8 -14.46 -20.98 1.09
CA SER A 8 -15.17 -19.89 1.77
C SER A 8 -14.33 -19.22 2.87
N GLY A 9 -13.60 -19.99 3.67
CA GLY A 9 -12.72 -19.45 4.72
C GLY A 9 -11.58 -18.60 4.14
N ASN A 10 -10.97 -19.05 3.03
CA ASN A 10 -9.92 -18.32 2.35
C ASN A 10 -10.43 -17.02 1.72
N ARG A 11 -11.64 -17.03 1.12
CA ARG A 11 -12.28 -15.82 0.58
C ARG A 11 -12.55 -14.78 1.66
N ASN A 12 -13.13 -15.18 2.79
CA ASN A 12 -13.47 -14.24 3.87
C ASN A 12 -12.22 -13.59 4.48
N LEU A 13 -11.13 -14.35 4.62
CA LEU A 13 -9.84 -13.83 5.10
C LEU A 13 -9.23 -12.82 4.11
N ALA A 14 -9.28 -13.10 2.81
CA ALA A 14 -8.78 -12.19 1.77
C ALA A 14 -9.54 -10.86 1.77
N ILE A 15 -10.87 -10.91 1.89
CA ILE A 15 -11.69 -9.70 1.94
C ILE A 15 -11.43 -8.94 3.25
N ALA A 16 -11.24 -9.62 4.38
CA ALA A 16 -10.90 -8.98 5.65
C ALA A 16 -9.53 -8.27 5.61
N ILE A 17 -8.52 -8.90 5.01
CA ILE A 17 -7.18 -8.30 4.81
C ILE A 17 -7.29 -7.07 3.89
N LEU A 18 -8.01 -7.20 2.77
CA LEU A 18 -8.23 -6.10 1.82
C LEU A 18 -8.97 -4.93 2.50
N ALA A 19 -10.01 -5.22 3.28
CA ALA A 19 -10.78 -4.23 4.01
C ALA A 19 -9.95 -3.53 5.11
N ALA A 20 -9.10 -4.28 5.82
CA ALA A 20 -8.20 -3.72 6.82
C ALA A 20 -7.14 -2.80 6.17
N ALA A 21 -6.55 -3.24 5.05
CA ALA A 21 -5.60 -2.45 4.27
C ALA A 21 -6.23 -1.13 3.75
N LEU A 22 -7.43 -1.21 3.19
CA LEU A 22 -8.15 -0.06 2.65
C LEU A 22 -8.58 0.91 3.76
N SER A 23 -9.00 0.39 4.92
CA SER A 23 -9.36 1.18 6.11
C SER A 23 -8.16 1.90 6.71
N LEU A 24 -6.99 1.27 6.71
CA LEU A 24 -5.75 1.87 7.18
C LEU A 24 -5.26 2.98 6.23
N ALA A 25 -5.35 2.76 4.92
CA ALA A 25 -5.05 3.77 3.90
C ALA A 25 -5.94 5.02 4.04
N THR A 26 -7.25 4.84 4.30
CA THR A 26 -8.17 5.97 4.54
C THR A 26 -7.96 6.66 5.89
N ALA A 27 -7.63 5.90 6.94
CA ALA A 27 -7.35 6.47 8.27
C ALA A 27 -6.08 7.34 8.27
N THR A 28 -5.03 6.93 7.57
CA THR A 28 -3.77 7.69 7.47
C THR A 28 -3.89 8.94 6.59
N GLY A 29 -4.81 8.94 5.61
CA GLY A 29 -5.18 10.14 4.84
C GLY A 29 -5.78 11.27 5.67
N ARG A 30 -6.37 11.00 6.85
CA ARG A 30 -6.92 12.02 7.76
C ARG A 30 -5.87 12.92 8.40
N ALA A 31 -4.60 12.51 8.43
CA ALA A 31 -3.54 13.23 9.14
C ALA A 31 -2.81 14.27 8.27
N ALA A 32 -3.01 14.30 6.95
CA ALA A 32 -2.26 15.14 6.04
C ALA A 32 -3.11 16.27 5.41
N SER A 33 -2.83 17.50 5.88
CA SER A 33 -3.13 18.84 5.34
C SER A 33 -4.61 19.31 5.19
N ARG A 34 -4.87 20.51 5.71
CA ARG A 34 -6.20 21.16 5.82
C ARG A 34 -6.56 22.09 4.65
N SER A 35 -5.78 22.18 3.57
CA SER A 35 -5.98 23.20 2.52
C SER A 35 -6.49 22.72 1.17
N ASP A 36 -6.28 21.45 0.77
CA ASP A 36 -6.59 20.96 -0.59
C ASP A 36 -7.76 19.94 -0.64
N SER A 37 -8.48 19.78 0.47
CA SER A 37 -9.41 18.69 0.72
C SER A 37 -10.77 18.81 0.00
N ALA A 38 -11.33 19.99 -0.23
CA ALA A 38 -12.74 20.08 -0.61
C ALA A 38 -13.11 19.36 -1.94
N ASN A 39 -12.20 19.36 -2.94
CA ASN A 39 -12.45 18.76 -4.25
C ASN A 39 -12.03 17.28 -4.34
N ALA A 40 -10.94 16.89 -3.68
CA ALA A 40 -10.53 15.49 -3.60
C ALA A 40 -11.59 14.64 -2.86
N TRP A 41 -12.22 15.20 -1.83
CA TRP A 41 -13.17 14.49 -0.98
C TRP A 41 -14.52 14.25 -1.66
N ALA A 42 -14.91 15.12 -2.60
CA ALA A 42 -16.11 14.93 -3.43
C ALA A 42 -15.94 13.81 -4.47
N SER A 43 -14.70 13.55 -4.92
CA SER A 43 -14.39 12.45 -5.83
C SER A 43 -14.30 11.10 -5.11
N GLU A 44 -13.77 11.08 -3.88
CA GLU A 44 -13.72 9.88 -3.04
C GLU A 44 -15.11 9.42 -2.57
N ALA A 45 -16.02 10.35 -2.22
CA ALA A 45 -17.40 10.01 -1.84
C ALA A 45 -18.15 9.22 -2.94
N LYS A 46 -17.92 9.56 -4.22
CA LYS A 46 -18.53 8.85 -5.36
C LYS A 46 -18.01 7.41 -5.53
N ILE A 47 -16.79 7.13 -5.09
CA ILE A 47 -16.22 5.77 -5.12
C ILE A 47 -16.91 4.90 -4.04
N PHE A 48 -17.26 5.50 -2.89
CA PHE A 48 -17.95 4.81 -1.81
C PHE A 48 -19.45 4.60 -2.06
N ASP A 49 -20.13 5.50 -2.78
CA ASP A 49 -21.55 5.37 -3.14
C ASP A 49 -21.85 4.09 -3.95
N GLY A 50 -20.89 3.61 -4.75
CA GLY A 50 -21.00 2.34 -5.48
C GLY A 50 -20.64 1.08 -4.66
N PHE A 51 -20.02 1.25 -3.49
CA PHE A 51 -19.49 0.17 -2.66
C PHE A 51 -20.45 -0.22 -1.52
N GLU A 52 -21.29 0.72 -1.07
CA GLU A 52 -22.19 0.53 0.07
C GLU A 52 -23.17 -0.67 -0.06
N PRO A 53 -23.81 -0.92 -1.21
CA PRO A 53 -24.73 -2.05 -1.34
C PRO A 53 -24.01 -3.40 -1.17
N ARG A 54 -22.78 -3.53 -1.70
CA ARG A 54 -22.01 -4.78 -1.70
C ARG A 54 -21.39 -5.12 -0.33
N MET A 55 -21.15 -4.10 0.49
CA MET A 55 -20.62 -4.25 1.86
C MET A 55 -21.71 -4.72 2.84
N LYS A 56 -22.96 -4.26 2.67
CA LYS A 56 -24.10 -4.71 3.50
C LYS A 56 -24.34 -6.21 3.37
N ASP A 57 -24.24 -6.73 2.15
CA ASP A 57 -24.44 -8.16 1.85
C ASP A 57 -23.32 -9.06 2.42
N SER A 58 -22.11 -8.51 2.61
CA SER A 58 -20.92 -9.28 2.98
C SER A 58 -20.54 -9.18 4.47
N PHE A 59 -20.93 -8.11 5.17
CA PHE A 59 -20.43 -7.80 6.52
C PHE A 59 -21.50 -7.44 7.57
N GLY A 60 -22.78 -7.42 7.18
CA GLY A 60 -23.89 -7.09 8.08
C GLY A 60 -24.01 -5.60 8.45
N ALA A 61 -25.13 -5.23 9.08
CA ALA A 61 -25.59 -3.85 9.26
C ALA A 61 -24.64 -2.93 10.07
N GLY A 62 -23.69 -3.49 10.84
CA GLY A 62 -22.79 -2.70 11.70
C GLY A 62 -21.77 -1.82 10.94
N VAL A 63 -21.38 -2.23 9.73
CA VAL A 63 -20.39 -1.50 8.92
C VAL A 63 -21.03 -0.33 8.15
N SER A 64 -22.30 -0.46 7.73
CA SER A 64 -23.00 0.63 7.02
C SER A 64 -23.31 1.84 7.90
N VAL A 65 -23.54 1.63 9.20
CA VAL A 65 -23.84 2.72 10.15
C VAL A 65 -22.67 3.71 10.29
N ARG A 66 -21.42 3.22 10.24
CA ARG A 66 -20.23 4.08 10.31
C ARG A 66 -19.98 4.89 9.03
N ALA A 67 -20.36 4.36 7.86
CA ALA A 67 -20.25 5.07 6.58
C ALA A 67 -21.27 6.21 6.46
N GLN A 68 -22.51 5.99 6.90
CA GLN A 68 -23.54 7.03 6.87
C GLN A 68 -23.20 8.21 7.80
N THR A 69 -22.69 7.89 9.00
CA THR A 69 -22.24 8.90 9.98
C THR A 69 -21.15 9.82 9.41
N TYR A 70 -20.31 9.30 8.51
CA TYR A 70 -19.25 10.05 7.83
C TYR A 70 -19.80 11.03 6.78
N VAL A 71 -20.75 10.59 5.95
CA VAL A 71 -21.40 11.45 4.93
C VAL A 71 -22.13 12.62 5.58
N ASP A 72 -22.81 12.38 6.70
CA ASP A 72 -23.57 13.40 7.40
C ASP A 72 -22.67 14.44 8.09
N ALA A 73 -21.53 14.03 8.63
CA ALA A 73 -20.54 14.93 9.21
C ALA A 73 -19.93 15.89 8.17
N VAL A 74 -19.66 15.40 6.95
CA VAL A 74 -19.11 16.22 5.85
C VAL A 74 -20.13 17.24 5.34
N LYS A 75 -21.41 16.85 5.21
CA LYS A 75 -22.48 17.78 4.79
C LYS A 75 -22.68 18.92 5.78
N LYS A 76 -22.49 18.66 7.09
CA LYS A 76 -22.68 19.64 8.16
C LYS A 76 -21.60 20.72 8.23
N GLN A 77 -20.40 20.49 7.67
CA GLN A 77 -19.27 21.45 7.71
C GLN A 77 -19.23 22.43 6.53
N LYS A 78 -19.91 22.15 5.41
CA LYS A 78 -19.92 23.01 4.21
C LYS A 78 -20.35 24.48 4.42
N PRO A 79 -21.32 24.82 5.31
CA PRO A 79 -21.77 26.21 5.46
C PRO A 79 -20.72 27.13 6.09
N ASN A 80 -19.90 26.60 7.00
CA ASN A 80 -18.94 27.40 7.79
C ASN A 80 -17.68 27.81 7.01
N LEU A 81 -17.40 27.15 5.88
CA LEU A 81 -16.26 27.47 5.02
C LEU A 81 -16.49 28.72 4.16
N ARG A 82 -17.74 29.13 3.93
CA ARG A 82 -18.07 30.31 3.10
C ARG A 82 -18.10 31.63 3.87
N ALA A 83 -18.26 31.61 5.19
CA ALA A 83 -18.47 32.81 6.00
C ALA A 83 -17.18 33.59 6.37
N GLY A 84 -16.00 33.01 6.16
CA GLY A 84 -14.72 33.60 6.59
C GLY A 84 -14.00 34.51 5.57
N LEU A 85 -14.54 34.69 4.37
CA LEU A 85 -13.89 35.46 3.29
C LEU A 85 -14.27 36.94 3.35
N ARG A 86 -13.80 37.68 4.38
CA ARG A 86 -13.75 39.14 4.32
C ARG A 86 -12.47 39.56 3.58
N GLN A 87 -12.64 40.33 2.51
CA GLN A 87 -11.54 40.88 1.71
C GLN A 87 -10.85 42.02 2.48
N GLY A 88 -9.67 41.74 3.04
CA GLY A 88 -8.73 42.77 3.47
C GLY A 88 -8.02 43.42 2.28
N PRO A 89 -7.32 44.55 2.49
CA PRO A 89 -6.58 45.24 1.42
C PRO A 89 -5.57 44.29 0.75
N ALA A 90 -5.41 44.47 -0.57
CA ALA A 90 -4.61 43.62 -1.43
C ALA A 90 -3.12 43.63 -1.05
N GLU A 91 -2.76 42.80 -0.08
CA GLU A 91 -1.38 42.38 0.13
C GLU A 91 -0.91 41.72 -1.17
N THR A 92 0.20 42.21 -1.73
CA THR A 92 0.78 41.70 -2.97
C THR A 92 0.87 40.19 -2.89
N ALA A 93 0.09 39.48 -3.72
CA ALA A 93 0.01 38.03 -3.68
C ALA A 93 1.44 37.46 -3.72
N PRO A 94 1.84 36.63 -2.73
CA PRO A 94 3.17 36.06 -2.71
C PRO A 94 3.40 35.34 -4.04
N LYS A 95 4.56 35.59 -4.66
CA LYS A 95 4.94 34.91 -5.91
C LYS A 95 4.69 33.40 -5.74
N PRO A 96 4.03 32.74 -6.71
CA PRO A 96 3.81 31.31 -6.64
C PRO A 96 5.15 30.61 -6.35
N LYS A 97 5.22 29.84 -5.27
CA LYS A 97 6.41 29.02 -5.01
C LYS A 97 6.63 28.14 -6.24
N ALA A 98 7.88 28.06 -6.70
CA ALA A 98 8.23 27.14 -7.77
C ALA A 98 7.71 25.73 -7.44
N PRO A 99 7.21 24.96 -8.43
CA PRO A 99 6.73 23.61 -8.18
C PRO A 99 7.83 22.80 -7.49
N MET A 100 7.48 22.11 -6.42
CA MET A 100 8.43 21.24 -5.70
C MET A 100 9.01 20.20 -6.66
N ASP A 101 10.30 19.90 -6.56
CA ASP A 101 10.94 18.78 -7.27
C ASP A 101 10.11 17.50 -7.03
N PRO A 102 9.65 16.78 -8.08
CA PRO A 102 8.91 15.52 -7.92
C PRO A 102 9.59 14.49 -7.01
N ALA A 103 10.93 14.45 -6.98
CA ALA A 103 11.69 13.58 -6.08
C ALA A 103 11.55 13.95 -4.59
N GLU A 104 11.05 15.15 -4.29
CA GLU A 104 10.79 15.65 -2.94
C GLU A 104 9.30 15.59 -2.53
N ARG A 105 8.41 15.14 -3.42
CA ARG A 105 6.96 15.07 -3.18
C ARG A 105 6.54 13.73 -2.60
N PRO A 106 5.66 13.68 -1.59
CA PRO A 106 4.93 12.47 -1.23
C PRO A 106 4.26 11.81 -2.44
N SER A 107 3.99 10.51 -2.37
CA SER A 107 3.36 9.79 -3.46
C SER A 107 2.48 8.64 -3.00
N LYS A 108 1.55 8.23 -3.86
CA LYS A 108 0.76 7.01 -3.70
C LYS A 108 0.63 6.24 -5.00
N GLY A 109 0.49 4.93 -4.96
CA GLY A 109 0.46 4.13 -6.18
C GLY A 109 -0.03 2.71 -6.00
N PHE A 110 -0.41 2.09 -7.11
CA PHE A 110 -0.73 0.66 -7.18
C PHE A 110 0.34 -0.05 -7.99
N HIS A 111 0.80 -1.19 -7.48
CA HIS A 111 1.89 -1.96 -8.06
C HIS A 111 1.54 -3.44 -8.12
N LEU A 112 1.96 -4.08 -9.20
CA LEU A 112 2.01 -5.53 -9.34
C LEU A 112 3.43 -5.99 -9.05
N LEU A 113 3.55 -7.03 -8.24
CA LEU A 113 4.82 -7.66 -7.92
C LEU A 113 4.71 -9.15 -8.20
N ALA A 114 5.60 -9.67 -9.02
CA ALA A 114 5.73 -11.11 -9.25
C ALA A 114 7.02 -11.56 -8.58
N ALA A 115 6.98 -12.68 -7.88
CA ALA A 115 8.13 -13.19 -7.17
C ALA A 115 8.36 -14.67 -7.42
N GLU A 116 9.63 -15.04 -7.40
CA GLU A 116 10.07 -16.41 -7.36
C GLU A 116 11.03 -16.60 -6.18
N SER A 117 10.67 -17.52 -5.29
CA SER A 117 11.47 -17.80 -4.11
C SER A 117 12.61 -18.77 -4.40
N TYR A 118 13.70 -18.62 -3.67
CA TYR A 118 14.82 -19.54 -3.59
C TYR A 118 15.30 -19.65 -2.14
N ARG A 119 16.11 -20.67 -1.85
CA ARG A 119 16.68 -20.89 -0.51
C ARG A 119 18.20 -20.78 -0.54
N LEU A 120 18.77 -20.18 0.50
CA LEU A 120 20.23 -20.13 0.72
C LEU A 120 20.65 -21.43 1.43
N ALA A 121 21.14 -22.39 0.65
CA ALA A 121 21.79 -23.65 1.05
C ALA A 121 20.94 -24.76 1.73
N ASN A 122 21.18 -26.00 1.27
CA ASN A 122 20.88 -27.32 1.88
C ASN A 122 19.44 -27.88 1.93
N SER A 123 18.46 -27.30 1.24
CA SER A 123 17.09 -27.87 1.20
C SER A 123 16.61 -28.15 -0.22
N TRP A 124 17.12 -29.23 -0.82
CA TRP A 124 16.80 -29.65 -2.20
C TRP A 124 15.36 -30.18 -2.38
N GLU A 125 14.55 -30.22 -1.31
CA GLU A 125 13.25 -30.91 -1.29
C GLU A 125 12.02 -29.97 -1.34
N ILE A 126 12.21 -28.64 -1.42
CA ILE A 126 11.10 -27.68 -1.49
C ILE A 126 11.16 -26.92 -2.82
N PRO A 127 10.16 -27.09 -3.72
CA PRO A 127 10.14 -26.39 -4.99
C PRO A 127 10.02 -24.88 -4.80
N ASN A 128 10.57 -24.11 -5.75
CA ASN A 128 10.44 -22.66 -5.80
C ASN A 128 8.97 -22.27 -5.64
N ILE A 129 8.71 -21.35 -4.73
CA ILE A 129 7.39 -20.79 -4.50
C ILE A 129 7.26 -19.57 -5.40
N LYS A 130 6.24 -19.57 -6.26
CA LYS A 130 5.90 -18.41 -7.07
C LYS A 130 4.71 -17.71 -6.45
N TYR A 131 4.76 -16.39 -6.41
CA TYR A 131 3.64 -15.60 -5.90
C TYR A 131 3.47 -14.27 -6.63
N LEU A 132 2.25 -13.77 -6.62
CA LEU A 132 1.85 -12.51 -7.22
C LEU A 132 1.15 -11.65 -6.16
N TYR A 133 1.56 -10.38 -6.06
CA TYR A 133 0.96 -9.38 -5.22
C TYR A 133 0.35 -8.23 -6.02
N LEU A 134 -0.77 -7.73 -5.53
CA LEU A 134 -1.21 -6.36 -5.73
C LEU A 134 -0.86 -5.56 -4.48
N ALA A 135 -0.12 -4.47 -4.64
CA ALA A 135 0.28 -3.57 -3.57
C ALA A 135 -0.34 -2.18 -3.76
N TYR A 136 -0.68 -1.55 -2.64
CA TYR A 136 -0.88 -0.10 -2.59
C TYR A 136 0.25 0.50 -1.77
N GLN A 137 1.00 1.45 -2.33
CA GLN A 137 2.10 2.12 -1.66
C GLN A 137 1.68 3.56 -1.35
N GLN A 138 1.90 4.02 -0.13
CA GLN A 138 1.68 5.41 0.27
C GLN A 138 2.91 5.91 1.00
N SER A 139 3.47 7.05 0.55
CA SER A 139 4.67 7.65 1.12
C SER A 139 4.39 9.00 1.77
N TRP A 140 5.19 9.33 2.77
CA TRP A 140 5.24 10.65 3.41
C TRP A 140 6.69 11.07 3.57
N ARG A 141 6.97 12.32 3.23
CA ARG A 141 8.31 12.88 3.38
C ARG A 141 8.68 12.93 4.86
N VAL A 142 9.88 12.46 5.19
CA VAL A 142 10.43 12.59 6.53
C VAL A 142 10.82 14.07 6.75
N PRO A 143 10.31 14.77 7.79
CA PRO A 143 10.40 16.24 7.90
C PRO A 143 11.79 16.89 7.80
N LYS A 144 12.86 16.14 8.09
CA LYS A 144 14.26 16.63 8.04
C LYS A 144 15.02 16.26 6.77
N PHE A 145 14.47 15.36 5.95
CA PHE A 145 15.16 14.78 4.81
C PHE A 145 14.33 15.00 3.56
N LYS A 146 14.86 15.81 2.63
CA LYS A 146 14.10 16.23 1.43
C LYS A 146 13.61 15.06 0.57
N ARG A 147 14.36 13.96 0.55
CA ARG A 147 14.14 12.82 -0.35
C ARG A 147 14.09 11.47 0.36
N LEU A 148 13.94 11.47 1.68
CA LEU A 148 13.66 10.26 2.43
C LEU A 148 12.18 10.24 2.78
N PHE A 149 11.55 9.10 2.54
CA PHE A 149 10.13 8.91 2.73
C PHE A 149 9.88 7.71 3.62
N ALA A 150 8.95 7.86 4.56
CA ALA A 150 8.34 6.73 5.23
C ALA A 150 7.21 6.21 4.35
N VAL A 151 7.13 4.90 4.18
CA VAL A 151 6.21 4.24 3.27
C VAL A 151 5.42 3.17 4.01
N VAL A 152 4.11 3.16 3.79
CA VAL A 152 3.23 2.05 4.19
C VAL A 152 2.81 1.32 2.93
N GLU A 153 2.97 -0.01 2.94
CA GLU A 153 2.62 -0.85 1.80
C GLU A 153 1.83 -2.09 2.23
N PRO A 154 0.48 -2.03 2.24
CA PRO A 154 -0.32 -3.24 2.21
C PRO A 154 -0.19 -3.96 0.87
N ARG A 155 0.03 -5.28 0.94
CA ARG A 155 -0.04 -6.19 -0.21
C ARG A 155 -1.08 -7.28 0.03
N VAL A 156 -1.78 -7.66 -1.04
CA VAL A 156 -2.62 -8.86 -1.08
C VAL A 156 -2.21 -9.68 -2.29
N GLY A 157 -2.15 -10.99 -2.12
CA GLY A 157 -1.65 -11.85 -3.18
C GLY A 157 -2.01 -13.30 -3.00
N ALA A 158 -1.48 -14.09 -3.92
CA ALA A 158 -1.58 -15.53 -3.88
C ALA A 158 -0.23 -16.16 -4.20
N PHE A 159 0.10 -17.20 -3.44
CA PHE A 159 1.04 -18.20 -3.89
C PHE A 159 0.38 -19.02 -4.99
N VAL A 160 1.07 -19.24 -6.11
CA VAL A 160 0.50 -19.88 -7.31
C VAL A 160 1.08 -21.27 -7.56
N ASP A 161 2.28 -21.53 -7.06
CA ASP A 161 3.07 -22.76 -7.27
C ASP A 161 3.91 -22.98 -6.00
N PRO A 162 4.00 -24.20 -5.42
CA PRO A 162 3.32 -25.46 -5.77
C PRO A 162 1.88 -25.59 -5.29
N LYS A 163 1.41 -24.66 -4.45
CA LYS A 163 0.10 -24.74 -3.82
C LYS A 163 -0.52 -23.37 -3.73
N GLN A 164 -1.79 -23.30 -4.12
CA GLN A 164 -2.55 -22.05 -4.03
C GLN A 164 -2.85 -21.71 -2.58
N ALA A 165 -2.40 -20.53 -2.17
CA ALA A 165 -2.66 -19.99 -0.84
C ALA A 165 -2.73 -18.48 -0.91
N ILE A 166 -3.55 -17.88 -0.04
CA ILE A 166 -3.71 -16.44 0.02
C ILE A 166 -2.71 -15.87 1.02
N VAL A 167 -2.21 -14.69 0.70
CA VAL A 167 -1.25 -13.98 1.52
C VAL A 167 -1.62 -12.50 1.60
N GLY A 168 -1.63 -11.99 2.82
CA GLY A 168 -1.69 -10.56 3.13
C GLY A 168 -0.39 -10.12 3.74
N VAL A 169 0.09 -8.95 3.35
CA VAL A 169 1.31 -8.35 3.89
C VAL A 169 1.03 -6.89 4.25
N LEU A 170 1.66 -6.42 5.30
CA LEU A 170 1.71 -5.00 5.65
C LEU A 170 3.16 -4.63 5.97
N ASP A 171 3.78 -3.88 5.07
CA ASP A 171 5.15 -3.42 5.21
C ASP A 171 5.25 -1.95 5.60
N LEU A 172 6.28 -1.66 6.38
CA LEU A 172 6.79 -0.33 6.65
C LEU A 172 8.17 -0.20 6.02
N LEU A 173 8.33 0.72 5.08
CA LEU A 173 9.57 0.93 4.34
C LEU A 173 10.09 2.34 4.52
N LEU A 174 11.39 2.49 4.34
CA LEU A 174 12.04 3.76 4.05
C LEU A 174 12.43 3.76 2.58
N GLU A 175 12.07 4.82 1.87
CA GLU A 175 12.42 5.01 0.47
C GLU A 175 13.27 6.27 0.33
N TYR A 176 14.44 6.15 -0.28
CA TYR A 176 15.30 7.26 -0.62
C TYR A 176 15.30 7.50 -2.13
N ARG A 177 14.93 8.71 -2.54
CA ARG A 177 14.89 9.12 -3.94
C ARG A 177 16.14 9.92 -4.29
N PHE A 178 16.82 9.51 -5.35
CA PHE A 178 18.03 10.17 -5.82
C PHE A 178 17.70 11.44 -6.60
N LEU A 179 18.74 12.26 -6.86
CA LEU A 179 18.63 13.34 -7.84
C LEU A 179 18.21 12.77 -9.19
N HIS A 180 17.18 13.36 -9.78
CA HIS A 180 16.72 12.97 -11.10
C HIS A 180 17.37 13.83 -12.17
N LYS A 181 17.70 13.23 -13.32
CA LYS A 181 18.07 13.96 -14.54
C LYS A 181 17.08 13.55 -15.63
N GLY A 182 16.26 14.49 -16.07
CA GLY A 182 15.13 14.17 -16.96
C GLY A 182 13.97 13.49 -16.22
N PRO A 183 13.20 12.61 -16.89
CA PRO A 183 11.96 12.06 -16.34
C PRO A 183 12.16 10.94 -15.32
N LEU A 184 13.37 10.41 -15.15
CA LEU A 184 13.64 9.25 -14.29
C LEU A 184 14.09 9.67 -12.89
N ILE A 185 13.28 9.36 -11.88
CA ILE A 185 13.63 9.46 -10.46
C ILE A 185 14.03 8.08 -9.96
N ALA A 186 15.33 7.81 -9.85
CA ALA A 186 15.81 6.57 -9.25
C ALA A 186 15.55 6.57 -7.73
N PHE A 187 15.35 5.38 -7.15
CA PHE A 187 15.22 5.22 -5.70
C PHE A 187 15.80 3.89 -5.22
N CYS A 188 16.11 3.85 -3.92
CA CYS A 188 16.27 2.61 -3.17
C CYS A 188 15.29 2.59 -2.00
N GLU A 189 14.93 1.40 -1.56
CA GLU A 189 14.02 1.22 -0.43
C GLU A 189 14.46 0.05 0.43
N GLY A 190 14.04 0.06 1.69
CA GLY A 190 14.19 -1.08 2.57
C GLY A 190 13.33 -0.97 3.80
N GLY A 191 13.02 -2.11 4.41
CA GLY A 191 12.17 -2.18 5.58
C GLY A 191 11.63 -3.57 5.77
N GLY A 192 10.45 -3.69 6.35
CA GLY A 192 9.85 -4.98 6.61
C GLY A 192 8.48 -4.87 7.24
N GLY A 193 7.88 -6.02 7.51
CA GLY A 193 6.48 -6.07 7.89
C GLY A 193 6.01 -7.43 8.36
N LEU A 194 4.69 -7.55 8.39
CA LEU A 194 3.98 -8.74 8.84
C LEU A 194 3.27 -9.42 7.69
N ILE A 195 3.38 -10.74 7.64
CA ILE A 195 2.73 -11.61 6.66
C ILE A 195 1.70 -12.47 7.38
N LEU A 196 0.50 -12.52 6.82
CA LEU A 196 -0.55 -13.47 7.17
C LEU A 196 -0.83 -14.38 5.97
N THR A 197 -0.78 -15.69 6.18
CA THR A 197 -0.96 -16.64 5.08
C THR A 197 -1.70 -17.91 5.46
N THR A 198 -2.36 -18.49 4.46
CA THR A 198 -2.91 -19.84 4.54
C THR A 198 -1.87 -20.93 4.21
N MET A 199 -0.65 -20.57 3.76
CA MET A 199 0.43 -21.51 3.43
C MET A 199 1.27 -21.91 4.66
N ARG A 200 0.63 -22.58 5.62
CA ARG A 200 1.27 -22.91 6.91
C ARG A 200 2.34 -24.00 6.80
N ASP A 201 2.22 -24.87 5.80
CA ASP A 201 3.06 -26.05 5.59
C ASP A 201 4.44 -25.73 4.99
N ARG A 202 4.63 -24.55 4.40
CA ARG A 202 5.90 -24.14 3.76
C ARG A 202 6.59 -22.96 4.44
N LEU A 203 5.82 -22.18 5.20
CA LEU A 203 6.30 -21.06 6.01
C LEU A 203 6.22 -21.36 7.51
N ASP A 204 5.99 -22.63 7.84
CA ASP A 204 5.93 -23.20 9.20
C ASP A 204 4.90 -22.54 10.13
N GLY A 205 4.00 -21.70 9.61
CA GLY A 205 2.99 -21.03 10.42
C GLY A 205 2.14 -20.04 9.65
N PRO A 206 1.03 -19.56 10.24
CA PRO A 206 0.13 -18.59 9.62
C PRO A 206 0.66 -17.15 9.66
N VAL A 207 1.60 -16.85 10.56
CA VAL A 207 2.18 -15.52 10.77
C VAL A 207 3.67 -15.59 10.47
N ASN A 208 4.14 -14.68 9.61
CA ASN A 208 5.54 -14.51 9.25
C ASN A 208 5.91 -13.03 9.26
N PHE A 209 7.20 -12.74 9.14
CA PHE A 209 7.76 -11.42 8.95
C PHE A 209 8.36 -11.34 7.55
N ASP A 210 8.27 -10.16 6.96
CA ASP A 210 8.95 -9.83 5.71
C ASP A 210 10.09 -8.85 5.98
N LEU A 211 11.22 -9.05 5.33
CA LEU A 211 12.32 -8.11 5.28
C LEU A 211 12.64 -7.83 3.82
N VAL A 212 12.52 -6.56 3.44
CA VAL A 212 12.56 -6.13 2.04
C VAL A 212 13.72 -5.17 1.83
N ALA A 213 14.44 -5.34 0.72
CA ALA A 213 15.38 -4.35 0.20
C ALA A 213 15.23 -4.27 -1.32
N GLY A 214 15.22 -3.07 -1.88
CA GLY A 214 14.96 -2.89 -3.31
C GLY A 214 15.52 -1.64 -3.92
N VAL A 215 15.51 -1.62 -5.24
CA VAL A 215 15.86 -0.47 -6.08
C VAL A 215 14.85 -0.32 -7.19
N GLY A 216 14.71 0.89 -7.71
CA GLY A 216 13.80 1.14 -8.82
C GLY A 216 13.88 2.55 -9.36
N GLY A 217 12.89 2.88 -10.18
CA GLY A 217 12.73 4.22 -10.73
C GLY A 217 11.29 4.56 -11.01
N HIS A 218 10.96 5.83 -10.82
CA HIS A 218 9.73 6.45 -11.30
C HIS A 218 10.03 7.19 -12.60
N TRP A 219 9.46 6.72 -13.71
CA TRP A 219 9.51 7.42 -14.98
C TRP A 219 8.30 8.35 -15.09
N MET A 220 8.53 9.66 -14.91
CA MET A 220 7.48 10.68 -14.96
C MET A 220 6.85 10.72 -16.35
N LEU A 221 5.55 10.46 -16.40
CA LEU A 221 4.70 10.57 -17.60
C LEU A 221 4.17 12.00 -17.76
N ASN A 222 3.98 12.69 -16.63
CA ASN A 222 3.63 14.10 -16.52
C ASN A 222 4.10 14.62 -15.14
N ASP A 223 3.72 15.83 -14.74
CA ASP A 223 4.17 16.47 -13.50
C ASP A 223 3.74 15.74 -12.21
N THR A 224 2.76 14.83 -12.30
CA THR A 224 2.15 14.17 -11.14
C THR A 224 2.06 12.66 -11.25
N THR A 225 2.22 12.08 -12.44
CA THR A 225 2.06 10.63 -12.66
C THR A 225 3.35 10.03 -13.20
N ALA A 226 3.72 8.87 -12.68
CA ALA A 226 4.85 8.09 -13.17
C ALA A 226 4.47 6.62 -13.40
N LEU A 227 5.14 6.01 -14.37
CA LEU A 227 5.31 4.57 -14.44
C LEU A 227 6.45 4.19 -13.49
N THR A 228 6.20 3.27 -12.57
CA THR A 228 7.19 2.82 -11.59
C THR A 228 7.62 1.41 -11.92
N THR A 229 8.94 1.19 -11.99
CA THR A 229 9.53 -0.13 -12.14
C THR A 229 10.59 -0.34 -11.07
N GLY A 230 10.75 -1.57 -10.58
CA GLY A 230 11.83 -1.88 -9.65
C GLY A 230 12.02 -3.36 -9.44
N PHE A 231 13.01 -3.67 -8.61
CA PHE A 231 13.37 -5.01 -8.23
C PHE A 231 13.60 -5.05 -6.72
N ARG A 232 13.01 -6.04 -6.05
CA ARG A 232 13.12 -6.27 -4.61
C ARG A 232 13.71 -7.65 -4.33
N PHE A 233 14.41 -7.70 -3.21
CA PHE A 233 14.71 -8.92 -2.49
C PHE A 233 13.87 -8.95 -1.23
N ASP A 234 13.16 -10.05 -1.04
CA ASP A 234 12.37 -10.31 0.17
C ASP A 234 12.99 -11.48 0.93
N HIS A 235 12.98 -11.41 2.25
CA HIS A 235 13.25 -12.52 3.14
C HIS A 235 12.07 -12.72 4.08
N ILE A 236 11.40 -13.86 3.93
CA ILE A 236 10.24 -14.24 4.72
C ILE A 236 10.66 -15.29 5.74
N SER A 237 10.39 -15.05 7.02
CA SER A 237 10.56 -16.06 8.08
C SER A 237 9.57 -15.84 9.21
N ASN A 238 9.35 -16.82 10.08
CA ASN A 238 8.48 -16.64 11.24
C ASN A 238 9.24 -16.15 12.48
N GLY A 239 10.53 -15.80 12.35
CA GLY A 239 11.36 -15.31 13.45
C GLY A 239 11.59 -16.33 14.58
N GLY A 240 11.36 -17.62 14.32
CA GLY A 240 11.49 -18.70 15.31
C GLY A 240 10.23 -18.93 16.15
N ILE A 241 9.10 -18.28 15.84
CA ILE A 241 7.81 -18.50 16.51
C ILE A 241 7.30 -19.92 16.25
N TYR A 242 7.62 -20.49 15.08
CA TYR A 242 7.25 -21.85 14.72
C TYR A 242 8.47 -22.60 14.18
N SER A 243 8.68 -23.82 14.67
CA SER A 243 9.73 -24.70 14.13
C SER A 243 9.29 -25.38 12.83
N PRO A 244 10.19 -25.62 11.86
CA PRO A 244 11.63 -25.35 11.90
C PRO A 244 12.07 -23.91 11.55
N ASN A 245 11.16 -23.04 11.12
CA ASN A 245 11.47 -21.69 10.62
C ASN A 245 12.47 -21.70 9.46
N VAL A 246 12.15 -22.43 8.40
CA VAL A 246 13.11 -22.66 7.33
C VAL A 246 13.42 -21.36 6.55
N GLY A 247 12.51 -20.38 6.57
CA GLY A 247 12.63 -19.10 5.88
C GLY A 247 12.70 -19.22 4.35
N ILE A 248 12.33 -18.19 3.61
CA ILE A 248 12.49 -18.16 2.14
C ILE A 248 13.00 -16.80 1.70
N ASN A 249 13.81 -16.77 0.65
CA ASN A 249 14.22 -15.53 -0.01
C ASN A 249 13.55 -15.47 -1.37
N SER A 250 13.29 -14.28 -1.88
CA SER A 250 12.68 -14.13 -3.20
C SER A 250 13.23 -12.96 -3.98
N HIS A 251 13.27 -13.14 -5.29
CA HIS A 251 13.46 -12.06 -6.25
C HIS A 251 12.09 -11.57 -6.71
N MET A 252 11.88 -10.25 -6.69
CA MET A 252 10.57 -9.69 -6.95
C MET A 252 10.62 -8.45 -7.86
N PRO A 253 10.53 -8.61 -9.19
CA PRO A 253 10.22 -7.51 -10.08
C PRO A 253 8.87 -6.85 -9.74
N ARG A 254 8.84 -5.52 -9.81
CA ARG A 254 7.67 -4.67 -9.55
C ARG A 254 7.42 -3.73 -10.72
N VAL A 255 6.16 -3.56 -11.09
CA VAL A 255 5.69 -2.53 -12.02
C VAL A 255 4.40 -1.90 -11.52
N GLY A 256 4.17 -0.61 -11.76
CA GLY A 256 2.93 0.04 -11.34
C GLY A 256 2.82 1.49 -11.74
N LEU A 257 1.75 2.13 -11.29
CA LEU A 257 1.51 3.57 -11.48
C LEU A 257 1.60 4.28 -10.15
N THR A 258 2.28 5.43 -10.16
CA THR A 258 2.50 6.26 -8.97
C THR A 258 2.07 7.68 -9.24
N TYR A 259 1.39 8.28 -8.27
CA TYR A 259 0.92 9.65 -8.27
C TYR A 259 1.64 10.47 -7.19
N PHE A 260 2.19 11.62 -7.55
CA PHE A 260 2.92 12.55 -6.69
C PHE A 260 2.07 13.77 -6.38
N TYR A 261 2.08 14.23 -5.11
CA TYR A 261 1.24 15.34 -4.62
C TYR A 261 1.95 16.22 -3.60
#